data_AF-A0A561T467-F1
#
_entry.id   AF-A0A561T467-F1
#
_cell.length_a   1.000
_cell.length_b   1.000
_cell.length_c   1.000
_cell.angle_alpha   90.00
_cell.angle_beta   90.00
_cell.angle_gamma   90.00
#
_symmetry.space_group_name_H-M   'P 1'
#
loop_
_entity.id
_entity.type
_entity.pdbx_description
1 polymer ?
#
loop_
_entity_poly.entity_id
_entity_poly.type
_entity_poly.pdbx_seq_one_letter_code
_entity_poly.pdbx_strand_id
1 'polypeptide(L)'
;MRISTPAPRAFAASPLIAAPDVVFLGDGGGVAQAALSPVVGADEVARVLAASRLAGVAAVAPLQPAQVNGYPALILRLDGKIDTLMAVRIDHGLITGLYAVRNPEKLSQLERETALRR
;
A
#
# COMPACT_ATOMS: atom_id res chain seq x y z
N MET A 1 8.91 -2.67 -11.63
CA MET A 1 7.97 -3.12 -10.58
C MET A 1 6.61 -3.24 -11.27
N ARG A 2 6.00 -4.42 -11.33
CA ARG A 2 4.80 -4.68 -12.15
C ARG A 2 3.55 -4.66 -11.28
N ILE A 3 2.53 -3.91 -11.69
CA ILE A 3 1.18 -3.96 -11.11
C ILE A 3 0.33 -4.94 -11.93
N SER A 4 -0.37 -5.85 -11.26
CA SER A 4 -1.40 -6.68 -11.87
C SER A 4 -2.66 -6.69 -11.00
N THR A 5 -3.79 -6.97 -11.62
CA THR A 5 -5.01 -7.27 -10.85
C THR A 5 -4.79 -8.58 -10.09
N PRO A 6 -5.12 -8.64 -8.79
CA PRO A 6 -5.01 -9.88 -8.04
C PRO A 6 -5.91 -10.96 -8.66
N ALA A 7 -5.42 -12.20 -8.70
CA ALA A 7 -6.28 -13.34 -8.97
C ALA A 7 -7.41 -13.39 -7.91
N PRO A 8 -8.63 -13.85 -8.24
CA PRO A 8 -9.80 -13.78 -7.35
C PRO A 8 -9.62 -14.48 -5.98
N ARG A 9 -8.60 -15.34 -5.83
CA ARG A 9 -8.24 -16.01 -4.56
C ARG A 9 -7.31 -15.21 -3.65
N ALA A 10 -6.62 -14.18 -4.15
CA ALA A 10 -5.65 -13.41 -3.35
C ALA A 10 -6.32 -12.47 -2.31
N PHE A 11 -7.63 -12.22 -2.47
CA PHE A 11 -8.47 -11.48 -1.54
C PHE A 11 -9.74 -12.31 -1.21
N ALA A 12 -9.58 -13.60 -0.93
CA ALA A 12 -10.69 -14.37 -0.37
C ALA A 12 -11.21 -13.67 0.90
N ALA A 13 -12.54 -13.50 0.99
CA ALA A 13 -13.28 -12.56 1.84
C ALA A 13 -13.23 -12.82 3.36
N SER A 14 -12.11 -13.31 3.89
CA SER A 14 -11.85 -13.32 5.32
C SER A 14 -11.31 -11.94 5.73
N PRO A 15 -11.85 -11.31 6.80
CA PRO A 15 -11.31 -10.05 7.29
C PRO A 15 -9.85 -10.28 7.71
N LEU A 16 -8.92 -9.62 7.01
CA LEU A 16 -7.51 -9.63 7.39
C LEU A 16 -7.35 -8.84 8.69
N ILE A 17 -6.61 -9.40 9.64
CA ILE A 17 -6.36 -8.79 10.95
C ILE A 17 -4.89 -8.37 11.00
N ALA A 18 -4.63 -7.18 11.54
CA ALA A 18 -3.26 -6.72 11.79
C ALA A 18 -2.62 -7.55 12.91
N ALA A 19 -1.38 -7.98 12.70
CA ALA A 19 -0.59 -8.57 13.77
C ALA A 19 -0.34 -7.53 14.88
N PRO A 20 -0.24 -7.94 16.16
CA PRO A 20 0.01 -7.01 17.26
C PRO A 20 1.27 -6.15 17.07
N ASP A 21 2.28 -6.70 16.39
CA ASP A 21 3.59 -6.12 16.10
C ASP A 21 3.73 -5.63 14.64
N VAL A 22 2.61 -5.42 13.94
CA VAL A 22 2.62 -4.90 12.56
C VAL A 22 3.50 -3.66 12.43
N VAL A 23 4.26 -3.60 11.34
CA VAL A 23 5.14 -2.46 11.04
C VAL A 23 4.59 -1.65 9.88
N PHE A 24 4.45 -0.35 10.07
CA PHE A 24 4.17 0.60 9.00
C PHE A 24 5.41 1.41 8.64
N LEU A 25 5.69 1.47 7.34
CA LEU A 25 6.80 2.22 6.77
C LEU A 25 6.30 3.09 5.62
N GLY A 26 6.73 4.35 5.61
CA GLY A 26 6.42 5.29 4.55
C GLY A 26 7.65 5.61 3.72
N ASP A 27 7.49 5.69 2.40
CA ASP A 27 8.50 6.19 1.48
C ASP A 27 7.92 7.33 0.66
N GLY A 28 8.24 8.56 1.09
CA GLY A 28 7.87 9.78 0.40
C GLY A 28 8.97 10.36 -0.49
N GLY A 29 10.17 9.77 -0.50
CA GLY A 29 11.33 10.30 -1.23
C GLY A 29 11.77 11.71 -0.83
N GLY A 30 11.39 12.20 0.36
CA GLY A 30 11.63 13.59 0.79
C GLY A 30 10.70 14.64 0.17
N VAL A 31 9.77 14.23 -0.71
CA VAL A 31 8.85 15.12 -1.44
C VAL A 31 7.41 14.97 -0.94
N ALA A 32 7.01 13.74 -0.64
CA ALA A 32 5.68 13.44 -0.08
C ALA A 32 5.76 13.16 1.42
N GLN A 33 4.75 13.58 2.18
CA GLN A 33 4.65 13.24 3.60
C GLN A 33 4.50 11.72 3.77
N ALA A 34 5.44 11.12 4.48
CA ALA A 34 5.52 9.70 4.77
C ALA A 34 6.05 9.51 6.20
N ALA A 35 5.83 8.35 6.80
CA ALA A 35 6.43 8.04 8.10
C ALA A 35 7.96 8.05 7.98
N LEU A 36 8.63 8.99 8.65
CA LEU A 36 10.08 9.18 8.62
C LEU A 36 10.85 8.08 9.38
N SER A 37 10.13 7.37 10.24
CA SER A 37 10.62 6.24 11.03
C SER A 37 9.59 5.10 10.98
N PRO A 38 10.02 3.84 11.16
CA PRO A 38 9.10 2.72 11.31
C PRO A 38 8.13 2.96 12.46
N VAL A 39 6.84 2.74 12.20
CA VAL A 39 5.80 2.73 13.23
C VAL A 39 5.49 1.26 13.54
N VAL A 40 5.55 0.88 14.81
CA VAL A 40 5.39 -0.51 15.24
C VAL A 40 4.19 -0.62 16.17
N GLY A 41 3.36 -1.63 15.93
CA GLY A 41 2.23 -1.98 16.79
C GLY A 41 0.89 -1.65 16.16
N ALA A 42 -0.09 -2.56 16.30
CA ALA A 42 -1.40 -2.44 15.64
C ALA A 42 -2.12 -1.12 15.95
N ASP A 43 -2.15 -0.72 17.22
CA ASP A 43 -2.83 0.52 17.64
C ASP A 43 -2.16 1.77 17.10
N GLU A 44 -0.83 1.82 17.13
CA GLU A 44 -0.09 2.99 16.64
C GLU A 44 -0.16 3.10 15.13
N VAL A 45 -0.06 1.96 14.42
CA VAL A 45 -0.27 1.91 12.98
C VAL A 45 -1.69 2.35 12.63
N ALA A 46 -2.71 1.89 13.34
CA ALA A 46 -4.10 2.32 13.12
C ALA A 46 -4.28 3.83 13.35
N ARG A 47 -3.69 4.40 14.41
CA ARG A 47 -3.68 5.85 14.68
C ARG A 47 -3.04 6.63 13.54
N VAL A 48 -1.87 6.21 13.08
CA VAL A 48 -1.15 6.88 11.99
C VAL A 48 -1.94 6.81 10.68
N LEU A 49 -2.51 5.66 10.34
CA LEU A 49 -3.34 5.52 9.14
C LEU A 49 -4.59 6.41 9.21
N ALA A 50 -5.27 6.46 10.35
CA ALA A 50 -6.45 7.29 10.57
C ALA A 50 -6.12 8.79 10.53
N ALA A 51 -4.97 9.21 11.04
CA ALA A 51 -4.51 10.60 11.01
C ALA A 51 -3.90 11.01 9.66
N SER A 52 -3.55 10.04 8.81
CA SER A 52 -2.91 10.31 7.54
C SER A 52 -3.88 10.86 6.50
N ARG A 53 -3.33 11.57 5.50
CA ARG A 53 -4.07 12.00 4.31
C ARG A 53 -4.78 10.82 3.61
N LEU A 54 -4.29 9.59 3.77
CA LEU A 54 -4.92 8.39 3.22
C LEU A 54 -6.36 8.23 3.71
N ALA A 55 -6.65 8.51 4.98
CA ALA A 55 -8.01 8.40 5.53
C ALA A 55 -8.98 9.39 4.86
N GLY A 56 -8.54 10.64 4.67
CA GLY A 56 -9.33 11.66 3.99
C GLY A 56 -9.54 11.36 2.50
N VAL A 57 -8.53 10.84 1.82
CA VAL A 57 -8.62 10.51 0.39
C VAL A 57 -9.39 9.21 0.15
N ALA A 58 -9.24 8.20 1.01
CA ALA A 58 -9.99 6.95 0.92
C ALA A 58 -11.51 7.15 1.09
N ALA A 59 -11.94 8.26 1.72
CA ALA A 59 -13.34 8.64 1.81
C ALA A 59 -13.93 9.13 0.46
N VAL A 60 -13.09 9.56 -0.47
CA VAL A 60 -13.50 10.09 -1.79
C VAL A 60 -13.05 9.23 -2.97
N ALA A 61 -12.11 8.31 -2.76
CA ALA A 61 -11.61 7.37 -3.76
C ALA A 61 -11.39 5.98 -3.14
N PRO A 62 -11.93 4.90 -3.74
CA PRO A 62 -11.78 3.56 -3.17
C PRO A 62 -10.33 3.07 -3.30
N LEU A 63 -9.85 2.38 -2.26
CA LEU A 63 -8.63 1.59 -2.35
C LEU A 63 -8.86 0.39 -3.27
N GLN A 64 -8.03 0.27 -4.30
CA GLN A 64 -8.13 -0.79 -5.30
C GLN A 64 -7.15 -1.92 -4.96
N PRO A 65 -7.62 -3.17 -4.83
CA PRO A 65 -6.75 -4.33 -4.71
C PRO A 65 -5.83 -4.46 -5.93
N ALA A 66 -4.55 -4.70 -5.66
CA ALA A 66 -3.51 -4.87 -6.66
C ALA A 66 -2.55 -5.99 -6.22
N GLN A 67 -1.73 -6.44 -7.16
CA GLN A 67 -0.49 -7.14 -6.87
C GLN A 67 0.67 -6.32 -7.38
N VAL A 68 1.74 -6.23 -6.59
CA VAL A 68 2.99 -5.62 -7.02
C VAL A 68 4.13 -6.60 -6.84
N ASN A 69 4.79 -6.94 -7.95
CA ASN A 69 5.82 -7.99 -8.00
C ASN A 69 5.35 -9.33 -7.39
N GLY A 70 4.07 -9.66 -7.56
CA GLY A 70 3.46 -10.89 -7.03
C GLY A 70 3.00 -10.80 -5.56
N TYR A 71 3.20 -9.66 -4.88
CA TYR A 71 2.75 -9.46 -3.51
C TYR A 71 1.46 -8.63 -3.44
N PRO A 72 0.57 -8.87 -2.46
CA PRO A 72 -0.63 -8.08 -2.27
C PRO A 72 -0.32 -6.59 -2.06
N ALA A 73 -1.12 -5.74 -2.67
CA ALA A 73 -1.04 -4.30 -2.50
C ALA A 73 -2.43 -3.66 -2.60
N LEU A 74 -2.52 -2.43 -2.12
CA LEU A 74 -3.65 -1.53 -2.34
C LEU A 74 -3.15 -0.30 -3.09
N ILE A 75 -3.90 0.14 -4.09
CA ILE A 75 -3.62 1.35 -4.85
C ILE A 75 -4.70 2.38 -4.55
N LEU A 76 -4.27 3.58 -4.21
CA LEU A 76 -5.12 4.76 -4.18
C LEU A 76 -4.81 5.60 -5.41
N ARG A 77 -5.84 5.94 -6.19
CA ARG A 77 -5.73 6.85 -7.32
C ARG A 77 -6.39 8.19 -7.01
N LEU A 78 -5.71 9.26 -7.37
CA LEU A 78 -6.24 10.62 -7.39
C LEU A 78 -6.09 11.18 -8.79
N ASP A 79 -7.17 11.72 -9.35
CA ASP A 79 -7.19 12.29 -10.70
C ASP A 79 -6.59 11.36 -11.77
N GLY A 80 -6.89 10.07 -11.65
CA GLY A 80 -6.40 9.01 -12.56
C GLY A 80 -4.98 8.52 -12.30
N LYS A 81 -4.19 9.23 -11.49
CA LYS A 81 -2.79 8.89 -11.17
C LYS A 81 -2.67 8.12 -9.86
N ILE A 82 -1.63 7.29 -9.73
CA ILE A 82 -1.34 6.65 -8.44
C ILE A 82 -0.86 7.72 -7.45
N ASP A 83 -1.60 7.95 -6.38
CA ASP A 83 -1.19 8.82 -5.26
C ASP A 83 -0.43 8.02 -4.20
N THR A 84 -0.94 6.84 -3.88
CA THR A 84 -0.37 5.96 -2.85
C THR A 84 -0.43 4.52 -3.32
N LEU A 85 0.71 3.83 -3.23
CA LEU A 85 0.77 2.37 -3.28
C LEU A 85 1.05 1.86 -1.87
N MET A 86 0.19 0.99 -1.34
CA MET A 86 0.40 0.31 -0.07
C MET A 86 0.68 -1.16 -0.32
N ALA A 87 1.93 -1.58 -0.24
CA ALA A 87 2.28 -3.00 -0.25
C ALA A 87 1.95 -3.62 1.11
N VAL A 88 1.34 -4.80 1.09
CA VAL A 88 0.87 -5.52 2.28
C VAL A 88 1.65 -6.81 2.43
N ARG A 89 2.35 -6.95 3.55
CA ARG A 89 2.97 -8.21 3.94
C ARG A 89 2.02 -8.99 4.82
N ILE A 90 1.71 -10.20 4.39
CA ILE A 90 0.84 -11.13 5.11
C ILE A 90 1.70 -12.32 5.52
N ASP A 91 1.62 -12.71 6.78
CA ASP A 91 2.23 -13.92 7.30
C ASP A 91 1.24 -14.65 8.21
N HIS A 92 1.10 -15.96 8.03
CA HIS A 92 0.13 -16.80 8.76
C HIS A 92 -1.30 -16.23 8.83
N GLY A 93 -1.75 -15.51 7.78
CA GLY A 93 -3.08 -14.89 7.72
C GLY A 93 -3.22 -13.53 8.41
N LEU A 94 -2.14 -13.00 8.99
CA LEU A 94 -2.08 -11.69 9.64
C LEU A 94 -1.30 -10.68 8.78
N ILE A 95 -1.72 -9.42 8.82
CA ILE A 95 -0.94 -8.33 8.23
C ILE A 95 0.22 -8.01 9.18
N THR A 96 1.44 -8.33 8.77
CA THR A 96 2.67 -8.08 9.54
C THR A 96 3.41 -6.83 9.07
N GLY A 97 3.10 -6.33 7.88
CA GLY A 97 3.73 -5.11 7.36
C GLY A 97 2.88 -4.35 6.37
N LEU A 98 2.96 -3.03 6.47
CA LEU A 98 2.35 -2.08 5.56
C LEU A 98 3.42 -1.10 5.07
N TYR A 99 3.63 -1.05 3.76
CA TYR A 99 4.65 -0.20 3.15
C TYR A 99 3.98 0.77 2.18
N ALA A 100 3.84 2.03 2.59
CA ALA A 100 3.22 3.08 1.79
C ALA A 100 4.28 3.81 0.95
N VAL A 101 4.18 3.70 -0.36
CA VAL A 101 5.01 4.44 -1.32
C VAL A 101 4.20 5.61 -1.85
N ARG A 102 4.70 6.82 -1.61
CA ARG A 102 4.19 8.10 -2.12
C ARG A 102 5.24 8.90 -2.88
N ASN A 103 6.47 8.37 -2.96
CA ASN A 103 7.56 8.95 -3.76
C ASN A 103 7.16 9.00 -5.26
N PRO A 104 6.99 10.19 -5.85
CA PRO A 104 6.52 10.34 -7.23
C PRO A 104 7.43 9.65 -8.25
N GLU A 105 8.75 9.62 -8.03
CA GLU A 105 9.69 8.97 -8.94
C GLU A 105 9.41 7.47 -9.02
N LYS A 106 9.24 6.83 -7.86
CA LYS A 106 8.92 5.38 -7.78
C LYS A 106 7.54 5.09 -8.36
N LEU A 107 6.54 5.94 -8.10
CA LEU A 107 5.19 5.76 -8.63
C LEU A 107 5.14 5.94 -10.16
N SER A 108 5.89 6.89 -10.71
CA SER A 108 5.99 7.10 -12.18
C SER A 108 6.60 5.90 -12.92
N GLN A 109 7.37 5.05 -12.23
CA GLN A 109 7.92 3.82 -12.80
C GLN A 109 6.89 2.69 -12.83
N LEU A 110 5.88 2.73 -11.97
CA LEU A 110 4.79 1.74 -11.94
C LEU A 110 3.80 1.95 -13.09
N GLU A 111 3.52 3.21 -13.43
CA GLU A 111 2.62 3.58 -14.53
C GLU A 111 3.25 3.30 -15.91
N ARG A 112 4.57 3.19 -15.98
CA ARG A 112 5.32 3.09 -17.24
C ARG A 112 5.36 1.72 -17.89
N GLU A 113 4.61 0.73 -17.41
CA GLU A 113 4.50 -0.62 -17.98
C GLU A 113 5.86 -1.19 -18.43
N THR A 114 6.58 -1.89 -17.54
CA THR A 114 7.72 -2.68 -18.02
C THR A 114 7.19 -3.86 -18.86
N ALA A 115 6.93 -3.60 -20.14
CA ALA A 115 6.81 -4.56 -21.22
C ALA A 115 8.15 -5.28 -21.40
N LEU A 116 8.55 -6.07 -20.41
CA LEU A 116 9.52 -7.13 -20.62
C LEU A 116 8.84 -8.17 -21.51
N ARG A 117 9.14 -8.06 -22.81
CA ARG A 117 9.02 -9.14 -23.77
C ARG A 117 9.82 -10.33 -23.23
N ARG A 118 9.15 -11.46 -23.07
CA ARG A 118 9.73 -12.78 -23.33
C ARG A 118 8.64 -13.73 -23.73
#